data_AF-C4TC63-F1
#
_entry.id   AF-C4TC63-F1
#
_cell.length_a   1.000
_cell.length_b   1.000
_cell.length_c   1.000
_cell.angle_alpha   90.00
_cell.angle_beta   90.00
_cell.angle_gamma   90.00
#
_symmetry.space_group_name_H-M   'P 1'
#
loop_
_entity.id
_entity.type
_entity.pdbx_description
1 polymer ?
#
loop_
_entity_poly.entity_id
_entity_poly.type
_entity_poly.pdbx_seq_one_letter_code
_entity_poly.pdbx_strand_id
1 'polypeptide(L)'
;HTQAAAGVAGLMKMVLAMGHGVLPRTLHVDQPSPHVDWSAGAVELLTEAAPWPEGEEPRRFGVSSFGISGTNAHAIVEEPPAPQADTDEATPATPAAQTPTALPAVPWVLSAKSVTALRAQAARLLEHAEAHPEATDTDIALSLATTRTAFDHRAVVLAPDRTSAIRELRSYVAGRTTPALIEGTVRRGTGVAFVFPGQGSQWLGMAAGLLDSSSVFAGRIGECAAALAPYVDWSLTDILRDTESETWLEQVDVVQPVLWAVMVSLAEVWRSYGVEPAAVIG
;
A
#
# COMPACT_ATOMS: atom_id res chain seq x y z
N HIS A 1 -37.35 10.42 0.28
CA HIS A 1 -36.96 11.26 -0.87
C HIS A 1 -35.97 12.32 -0.38
N THR A 2 -34.71 12.27 -0.83
CA THR A 2 -33.60 13.13 -0.35
C THR A 2 -33.45 14.44 -1.12
N GLN A 3 -34.54 14.93 -1.72
CA GLN A 3 -34.62 16.20 -2.47
C GLN A 3 -33.50 16.30 -3.52
N ALA A 4 -32.62 17.30 -3.42
CA ALA A 4 -31.53 17.53 -4.37
C ALA A 4 -30.58 16.33 -4.54
N ALA A 5 -30.46 15.46 -3.51
CA ALA A 5 -29.64 14.26 -3.57
C ALA A 5 -30.38 13.01 -4.06
N ALA A 6 -31.65 13.12 -4.48
CA ALA A 6 -32.46 11.95 -4.85
C ALA A 6 -31.90 11.20 -6.06
N GLY A 7 -31.48 11.92 -7.10
CA GLY A 7 -30.90 11.31 -8.30
C GLY A 7 -29.62 10.53 -8.00
N VAL A 8 -28.67 11.14 -7.30
CA VAL A 8 -27.41 10.48 -6.93
C VAL A 8 -27.61 9.34 -5.94
N ALA A 9 -28.59 9.42 -5.03
CA ALA A 9 -28.94 8.30 -4.16
C ALA A 9 -29.47 7.09 -4.96
N GLY A 10 -30.29 7.34 -6.01
CA GLY A 10 -30.73 6.31 -6.94
C GLY A 10 -29.57 5.69 -7.72
N LEU A 11 -28.62 6.51 -8.16
CA LEU A 11 -27.39 6.04 -8.80
C LEU A 11 -26.55 5.17 -7.86
N MET A 12 -26.31 5.61 -6.62
CA MET A 12 -25.57 4.86 -5.62
C MET A 12 -26.24 3.51 -5.33
N LYS A 13 -27.57 3.46 -5.18
CA LYS A 13 -28.33 2.22 -4.99
C LYS A 13 -27.98 1.21 -6.10
N MET A 14 -28.02 1.67 -7.35
CA MET A 14 -27.87 0.77 -8.50
C MET A 14 -26.42 0.38 -8.76
N VAL A 15 -25.45 1.27 -8.53
CA VAL A 15 -24.02 0.91 -8.58
C VAL A 15 -23.67 -0.13 -7.52
N LEU A 16 -24.19 0.01 -6.30
CA LEU A 16 -24.00 -0.99 -5.25
C LEU A 16 -24.72 -2.30 -5.58
N ALA A 17 -25.94 -2.24 -6.12
CA ALA A 17 -26.68 -3.42 -6.56
C ALA A 17 -25.91 -4.24 -7.62
N MET A 18 -25.29 -3.54 -8.58
CA MET A 18 -24.43 -4.15 -9.60
C MET A 18 -23.18 -4.78 -8.97
N GLY A 19 -22.44 -4.04 -8.14
CA GLY A 19 -21.24 -4.55 -7.48
C GLY A 19 -21.48 -5.74 -6.55
N HIS A 20 -22.68 -5.85 -5.95
CA HIS A 20 -23.07 -6.99 -5.12
C HIS A 20 -23.83 -8.08 -5.88
N GLY A 21 -24.15 -7.89 -7.16
CA GLY A 21 -24.91 -8.84 -7.97
C GLY A 21 -26.33 -9.11 -7.44
N VAL A 22 -26.96 -8.12 -6.82
CA VAL A 22 -28.30 -8.24 -6.22
C VAL A 22 -29.08 -6.95 -6.41
N LEU A 23 -30.28 -7.04 -6.97
CA LEU A 23 -31.24 -5.93 -7.03
C LEU A 23 -32.01 -5.86 -5.70
N PRO A 24 -31.91 -4.76 -4.93
CA PRO A 24 -32.59 -4.64 -3.65
C PRO A 24 -34.06 -4.22 -3.83
N ARG A 25 -34.94 -4.87 -3.07
CA ARG A 25 -36.39 -4.62 -3.10
C ARG A 25 -36.77 -3.16 -2.91
N THR A 26 -37.85 -2.74 -3.54
CA THR A 26 -38.56 -1.52 -3.16
C THR A 26 -39.44 -1.81 -1.93
N LEU A 27 -39.52 -0.85 -1.02
CA LEU A 27 -40.32 -0.96 0.20
C LEU A 27 -41.71 -0.33 0.00
N HIS A 28 -42.63 -0.66 0.90
CA HIS A 28 -43.99 -0.09 0.96
C HIS A 28 -44.85 -0.37 -0.29
N VAL A 29 -44.68 -1.55 -0.88
CA VAL A 29 -45.55 -2.06 -1.94
C VAL A 29 -46.38 -3.20 -1.36
N ASP A 30 -47.44 -2.86 -0.63
CA ASP A 30 -48.41 -3.86 -0.15
C ASP A 30 -49.33 -4.31 -1.31
N GLN A 31 -49.69 -3.38 -2.18
CA GLN A 31 -50.39 -3.62 -3.44
C GLN A 31 -49.88 -2.62 -4.50
N PRO A 32 -49.63 -3.04 -5.75
CA PRO A 32 -49.30 -2.11 -6.84
C PRO A 32 -50.41 -1.05 -7.04
N SER A 33 -50.03 0.16 -7.44
CA SER A 33 -50.99 1.26 -7.65
C SER A 33 -52.04 0.89 -8.70
N PRO A 34 -53.35 1.07 -8.45
CA PRO A 34 -54.39 0.76 -9.42
C PRO A 34 -54.48 1.77 -10.57
N HIS A 35 -53.74 2.88 -10.49
CA HIS A 35 -53.68 3.91 -11.53
C HIS A 35 -52.69 3.62 -12.65
N VAL A 36 -52.00 2.48 -12.58
CA VAL A 36 -51.06 2.00 -13.60
C VAL A 36 -51.55 0.63 -14.06
N ASP A 37 -51.63 0.42 -15.37
CA ASP A 37 -51.89 -0.89 -15.94
C ASP A 37 -50.58 -1.69 -15.95
N TRP A 38 -50.33 -2.43 -14.87
CA TRP A 38 -49.14 -3.28 -14.73
C TRP A 38 -49.16 -4.52 -15.65
N SER A 39 -50.30 -4.85 -16.26
CA SER A 39 -50.40 -5.94 -17.24
C SER A 39 -49.96 -5.51 -18.63
N ALA A 40 -50.02 -4.21 -18.91
CA ALA A 40 -49.56 -3.61 -20.15
C ALA A 40 -48.06 -3.25 -20.07
N GLY A 41 -47.19 -4.17 -20.46
CA GLY A 41 -45.76 -3.89 -20.68
C GLY A 41 -44.81 -4.93 -20.10
N ALA A 42 -43.52 -4.59 -20.08
CA ALA A 42 -42.44 -5.45 -19.58
C ALA A 42 -41.81 -4.89 -18.30
N VAL A 43 -42.60 -4.23 -17.45
CA VAL A 43 -42.14 -3.58 -16.21
C VAL A 43 -42.75 -4.29 -15.00
N GLU A 44 -41.90 -4.67 -14.06
CA GLU A 44 -42.31 -5.31 -12.80
C GLU A 44 -41.78 -4.53 -11.59
N LEU A 45 -42.57 -4.48 -10.52
CA LEU A 45 -42.13 -3.93 -9.25
C LEU A 45 -41.28 -4.95 -8.50
N LEU A 46 -40.08 -4.55 -8.10
CA LEU A 46 -39.17 -5.41 -7.37
C LEU A 46 -39.55 -5.48 -5.88
N THR A 47 -40.58 -6.25 -5.52
CA THR A 47 -41.07 -6.38 -4.13
C THR A 47 -40.20 -7.29 -3.25
N GLU A 48 -39.38 -8.13 -3.88
CA GLU A 48 -38.39 -8.99 -3.24
C GLU A 48 -36.99 -8.71 -3.81
N ALA A 49 -35.95 -8.98 -3.02
CA ALA A 49 -34.59 -8.84 -3.53
C ALA A 49 -34.33 -9.96 -4.55
N ALA A 50 -33.76 -9.62 -5.70
CA ALA A 50 -33.52 -10.57 -6.78
C ALA A 50 -32.02 -10.65 -7.11
N PRO A 51 -31.48 -11.84 -7.41
CA PRO A 51 -30.13 -11.97 -7.97
C PRO A 51 -30.01 -11.18 -9.27
N TRP A 52 -28.85 -10.56 -9.47
CA TRP A 52 -28.49 -9.88 -10.71
C TRP A 52 -27.08 -10.31 -11.14
N PRO A 53 -26.93 -11.59 -11.53
CA PRO A 53 -25.65 -12.17 -11.85
C PRO A 53 -25.05 -11.55 -13.12
N GLU A 54 -23.73 -11.63 -13.22
CA GLU A 54 -23.01 -11.37 -14.46
C GLU A 54 -23.46 -12.35 -15.55
N GLY A 55 -23.55 -11.87 -16.79
CA GLY A 55 -23.97 -12.65 -17.95
C GLY A 55 -23.11 -12.34 -19.17
N GLU A 56 -23.52 -12.85 -20.34
CA GLU A 56 -22.81 -12.59 -21.61
C GLU A 56 -22.85 -11.11 -22.03
N GLU A 57 -23.89 -10.38 -21.61
CA GLU A 57 -24.01 -8.95 -21.83
C GLU A 57 -23.71 -8.13 -20.57
N PRO A 58 -23.07 -6.95 -20.71
CA PRO A 58 -22.87 -6.03 -19.60
C PRO A 58 -24.19 -5.66 -18.94
N ARG A 59 -24.22 -5.69 -17.59
CA ARG A 59 -25.40 -5.24 -16.86
C ARG A 59 -25.62 -3.75 -17.07
N ARG A 60 -26.87 -3.35 -17.31
CA ARG A 60 -27.27 -1.96 -17.53
C ARG A 60 -28.43 -1.58 -16.63
N PHE A 61 -28.46 -0.33 -16.19
CA PHE A 61 -29.62 0.23 -15.49
C PHE A 61 -29.87 1.68 -15.87
N GLY A 62 -31.14 2.09 -15.75
CA GLY A 62 -31.56 3.48 -15.86
C GLY A 62 -31.84 4.11 -14.49
N VAL A 63 -31.47 5.37 -14.32
CA VAL A 63 -31.90 6.21 -13.19
C VAL A 63 -32.59 7.46 -13.72
N SER A 64 -33.84 7.65 -13.31
CA SER A 64 -34.64 8.84 -13.63
C SER A 64 -34.79 9.75 -12.42
N SER A 65 -34.68 11.06 -12.63
CA SER A 65 -34.92 12.07 -11.60
C SER A 65 -35.76 13.21 -12.19
N PHE A 66 -36.91 13.47 -11.59
CA PHE A 66 -37.89 14.46 -12.07
C PHE A 66 -38.07 15.55 -11.01
N GLY A 67 -37.61 16.76 -11.32
CA GLY A 67 -37.68 17.91 -10.43
C GLY A 67 -39.06 18.58 -10.49
N ILE A 68 -39.48 19.19 -9.38
CA ILE A 68 -40.76 19.91 -9.30
C ILE A 68 -40.86 21.10 -10.28
N SER A 69 -39.73 21.66 -10.72
CA SER A 69 -39.66 22.68 -11.76
C SER A 69 -40.02 22.16 -13.16
N GLY A 70 -40.20 20.84 -13.33
CA GLY A 70 -40.38 20.19 -14.62
C GLY A 70 -39.08 19.78 -15.31
N THR A 71 -37.91 20.04 -14.70
CA THR A 71 -36.62 19.57 -15.24
C THR A 71 -36.43 18.09 -14.96
N ASN A 72 -36.18 17.32 -16.03
CA ASN A 72 -36.01 15.87 -15.97
C ASN A 72 -34.58 15.48 -16.36
N ALA A 73 -34.01 14.51 -15.65
CA ALA A 73 -32.75 13.88 -16.00
C ALA A 73 -32.93 12.36 -16.04
N HIS A 74 -32.28 11.71 -17.00
CA HIS A 74 -32.21 10.26 -17.11
C HIS A 74 -30.77 9.86 -17.44
N ALA A 75 -30.24 8.91 -16.69
CA ALA A 75 -28.90 8.35 -16.91
C ALA A 75 -29.02 6.85 -17.15
N ILE A 76 -28.30 6.36 -18.17
CA ILE A 76 -28.09 4.94 -18.42
C ILE A 76 -26.66 4.63 -18.01
N VAL A 77 -26.49 3.60 -17.18
CA VAL A 77 -25.19 3.19 -16.66
C VAL A 77 -24.97 1.73 -17.02
N GLU A 78 -23.76 1.44 -17.47
CA GLU A 78 -23.31 0.10 -17.84
C GLU A 78 -22.21 -0.33 -16.87
N GLU A 79 -22.15 -1.62 -16.61
CA GLU A 79 -21.06 -2.30 -15.91
C GLU A 79 -19.71 -2.02 -16.57
N PRO A 80 -18.64 -1.75 -15.79
CA PRO A 80 -17.31 -1.59 -16.38
C PRO A 80 -16.87 -2.88 -17.07
N PRO A 81 -16.07 -2.80 -18.15
CA PRO A 81 -15.52 -4.00 -18.77
C PRO A 81 -14.74 -4.81 -17.73
N ALA A 82 -14.83 -6.14 -17.83
CA ALA A 82 -14.02 -7.02 -16.99
C ALA A 82 -12.55 -6.59 -17.08
N PRO A 83 -11.81 -6.52 -15.96
CA PRO A 83 -10.40 -6.22 -15.98
C PRO A 83 -9.73 -7.19 -16.95
N GLN A 84 -9.24 -6.66 -18.06
CA GLN A 84 -8.50 -7.46 -19.03
C GLN A 84 -7.26 -7.93 -18.28
N ALA A 85 -7.16 -9.23 -17.99
CA ALA A 85 -5.91 -9.77 -17.48
C ALA A 85 -4.86 -9.40 -18.53
N ASP A 86 -3.86 -8.60 -18.14
CA ASP A 86 -2.77 -8.16 -19.01
C ASP A 86 -2.15 -9.40 -19.68
N THR A 87 -2.66 -9.71 -20.85
CA THR A 87 -2.19 -10.73 -21.78
C THR A 87 -1.58 -9.97 -22.94
N ASP A 88 -0.75 -8.99 -22.61
CA ASP A 88 0.18 -8.41 -23.58
C ASP A 88 1.29 -9.43 -23.83
N GLU A 89 1.01 -10.34 -24.76
CA GLU A 89 2.03 -10.88 -25.63
C GLU A 89 2.78 -9.70 -26.27
N ALA A 90 4.07 -9.55 -25.91
CA ALA A 90 5.08 -8.64 -26.46
C ALA A 90 5.54 -7.42 -25.61
N THR A 91 5.53 -7.53 -24.28
CA THR A 91 6.63 -6.91 -23.50
C THR A 91 7.72 -7.97 -23.32
N PRO A 92 9.01 -7.73 -23.69
CA PRO A 92 10.06 -8.69 -23.40
C PRO A 92 10.04 -8.95 -21.90
N ALA A 93 9.86 -10.23 -21.54
CA ALA A 93 9.76 -10.66 -20.17
C ALA A 93 10.85 -10.00 -19.33
N THR A 94 10.45 -9.06 -18.47
CA THR A 94 11.22 -8.77 -17.26
C THR A 94 11.52 -10.13 -16.65
N PRO A 95 12.80 -10.45 -16.36
CA PRO A 95 13.17 -11.77 -15.86
C PRO A 95 12.19 -12.17 -14.76
N ALA A 96 11.62 -13.37 -14.89
CA ALA A 96 10.58 -13.94 -14.03
C ALA A 96 10.61 -13.28 -12.65
N ALA A 97 9.53 -12.58 -12.29
CA ALA A 97 9.36 -11.99 -10.98
C ALA A 97 9.84 -13.03 -9.96
N GLN A 98 11.00 -12.75 -9.38
CA GLN A 98 11.59 -13.57 -8.34
C GLN A 98 10.47 -13.77 -7.33
N THR A 99 10.24 -15.02 -6.90
CA THR A 99 9.31 -15.36 -5.83
C THR A 99 9.35 -14.23 -4.81
N PRO A 100 8.22 -13.56 -4.49
CA PRO A 100 8.26 -12.31 -3.73
C PRO A 100 9.18 -12.50 -2.53
N THR A 101 10.35 -11.86 -2.57
CA THR A 101 11.29 -11.94 -1.46
C THR A 101 10.51 -11.42 -0.27
N ALA A 102 10.25 -12.29 0.71
CA ALA A 102 9.51 -11.89 1.90
C ALA A 102 10.22 -10.65 2.45
N LEU A 103 9.55 -9.51 2.39
CA LEU A 103 10.14 -8.27 2.85
C LEU A 103 10.39 -8.43 4.35
N PRO A 104 11.59 -8.09 4.85
CA PRO A 104 11.90 -8.26 6.28
C PRO A 104 10.97 -7.43 7.17
N ALA A 105 10.34 -6.38 6.62
CA ALA A 105 9.25 -5.66 7.23
C ALA A 105 8.34 -5.03 6.16
N VAL A 106 7.04 -4.93 6.46
CA VAL A 106 6.05 -4.27 5.60
C VAL A 106 5.44 -3.08 6.37
N PRO A 107 5.87 -1.84 6.10
CA PRO A 107 5.49 -0.69 6.92
C PRO A 107 4.04 -0.28 6.70
N TRP A 108 3.23 -0.27 7.76
CA TRP A 108 1.88 0.30 7.70
C TRP A 108 1.94 1.78 8.09
N VAL A 109 1.82 2.64 7.08
CA VAL A 109 1.90 4.09 7.23
C VAL A 109 0.52 4.70 7.47
N LEU A 110 0.40 5.51 8.51
CA LEU A 110 -0.84 6.21 8.88
C LEU A 110 -0.56 7.71 8.91
N SER A 111 -1.54 8.52 8.53
CA SER A 111 -1.46 9.95 8.73
C SER A 111 -2.83 10.58 9.01
N ALA A 112 -2.83 11.71 9.71
CA ALA A 112 -4.02 12.51 9.96
C ALA A 112 -3.69 13.98 10.25
N LYS A 113 -4.73 14.82 10.30
CA LYS A 113 -4.63 16.26 10.61
C LYS A 113 -4.49 16.57 12.11
N SER A 114 -4.57 15.58 12.98
CA SER A 114 -4.34 15.72 14.42
C SER A 114 -3.96 14.37 15.04
N VAL A 115 -3.37 14.38 16.24
CA VAL A 115 -3.05 13.16 17.02
C VAL A 115 -4.32 12.34 17.31
N THR A 116 -5.43 12.99 17.67
CA THR A 116 -6.72 12.31 17.91
C THR A 116 -7.23 11.64 16.64
N ALA A 117 -7.16 12.32 15.49
CA ALA A 117 -7.58 11.75 14.22
C ALA A 117 -6.66 10.62 13.75
N LEU A 118 -5.36 10.67 14.09
CA LEU A 118 -4.40 9.61 13.80
C LEU A 118 -4.76 8.33 14.58
N ARG A 119 -5.07 8.46 15.88
CA ARG A 119 -5.54 7.33 16.68
C ARG A 119 -6.88 6.77 16.19
N ALA A 120 -7.81 7.63 15.77
CA ALA A 120 -9.06 7.18 15.17
C ALA A 120 -8.84 6.45 13.83
N GLN A 121 -7.86 6.88 13.02
CA GLN A 121 -7.48 6.19 11.79
C GLN A 121 -6.84 4.83 12.08
N ALA A 122 -5.99 4.73 13.10
CA ALA A 122 -5.44 3.45 13.55
C ALA A 122 -6.53 2.48 14.03
N ALA A 123 -7.55 2.97 14.74
CA ALA A 123 -8.70 2.16 15.16
C ALA A 123 -9.50 1.62 13.97
N ARG A 124 -9.76 2.45 12.94
CA ARG A 124 -10.42 2.00 11.71
C ARG A 124 -9.59 1.00 10.92
N LEU A 125 -8.27 1.18 10.87
CA LEU A 125 -7.38 0.23 10.22
C LEU A 125 -7.38 -1.11 10.96
N LEU A 126 -7.34 -1.09 12.30
CA LEU A 126 -7.44 -2.28 13.13
C LEU A 126 -8.75 -3.04 12.85
N GLU A 127 -9.89 -2.37 12.90
CA GLU A 127 -11.19 -2.97 12.59
C GLU A 127 -11.23 -3.56 11.18
N HIS A 128 -10.73 -2.82 10.18
CA HIS A 128 -10.66 -3.30 8.81
C HIS A 128 -9.78 -4.56 8.69
N ALA A 129 -8.58 -4.53 9.27
CA ALA A 129 -7.64 -5.65 9.24
C ALA A 129 -8.16 -6.88 10.00
N GLU A 130 -8.97 -6.72 11.04
CA GLU A 130 -9.62 -7.82 11.76
C GLU A 130 -10.81 -8.40 10.97
N ALA A 131 -11.58 -7.55 10.29
CA ALA A 131 -12.76 -7.96 9.52
C ALA A 131 -12.43 -8.60 8.15
N HIS A 132 -11.23 -8.37 7.61
CA HIS A 132 -10.83 -8.79 6.25
C HIS A 132 -9.55 -9.64 6.29
N PRO A 133 -9.56 -10.85 6.88
CA PRO A 133 -8.37 -11.71 6.99
C PRO A 133 -7.77 -12.13 5.64
N GLU A 134 -8.52 -12.01 4.54
CA GLU A 134 -8.10 -12.27 3.17
C GLU A 134 -7.17 -11.19 2.58
N ALA A 135 -7.24 -9.93 3.07
CA ALA A 135 -6.39 -8.85 2.58
C ALA A 135 -4.93 -9.10 3.00
N THR A 136 -3.97 -9.04 2.08
CA THR A 136 -2.57 -9.27 2.44
C THR A 136 -1.94 -8.06 3.14
N ASP A 137 -0.88 -8.28 3.93
CA ASP A 137 -0.16 -7.18 4.60
C ASP A 137 0.42 -6.19 3.59
N THR A 138 0.85 -6.70 2.44
CA THR A 138 1.41 -5.89 1.35
C THR A 138 0.34 -5.05 0.69
N ASP A 139 -0.87 -5.59 0.44
CA ASP A 139 -1.99 -4.82 -0.12
C ASP A 139 -2.42 -3.70 0.82
N ILE A 140 -2.47 -3.98 2.13
CA ILE A 140 -2.77 -2.98 3.15
C ILE A 140 -1.70 -1.88 3.13
N ALA A 141 -0.42 -2.23 3.19
CA ALA A 141 0.67 -1.27 3.19
C ALA A 141 0.74 -0.43 1.91
N LEU A 142 0.61 -1.08 0.74
CA LEU A 142 0.60 -0.43 -0.56
C LEU A 142 -0.56 0.57 -0.65
N SER A 143 -1.76 0.15 -0.24
CA SER A 143 -2.95 1.00 -0.21
C SER A 143 -2.75 2.21 0.71
N LEU A 144 -2.21 1.99 1.91
CA LEU A 144 -1.89 3.06 2.86
C LEU A 144 -0.88 4.06 2.30
N ALA A 145 0.15 3.58 1.59
CA ALA A 145 1.22 4.41 1.06
C ALA A 145 0.83 5.19 -0.20
N THR A 146 0.01 4.62 -1.07
CA THR A 146 -0.20 5.14 -2.44
C THR A 146 -1.58 5.74 -2.69
N THR A 147 -2.60 5.34 -1.93
CA THR A 147 -4.00 5.76 -2.17
C THR A 147 -4.54 6.73 -1.13
N ARG A 148 -3.79 6.97 -0.04
CA ARG A 148 -4.21 7.85 1.06
C ARG A 148 -3.44 9.16 1.00
N THR A 149 -4.14 10.26 1.26
CA THR A 149 -3.50 11.57 1.42
C THR A 149 -2.55 11.55 2.61
N ALA A 150 -1.32 12.01 2.42
CA ALA A 150 -0.34 12.17 3.49
C ALA A 150 -0.57 13.49 4.25
N PHE A 151 -0.84 13.39 5.55
CA PHE A 151 -0.96 14.53 6.47
C PHE A 151 0.26 14.66 7.40
N ASP A 152 0.25 15.71 8.23
CA ASP A 152 1.41 16.11 9.05
C ASP A 152 1.63 15.22 10.28
N HIS A 153 0.57 14.72 10.94
CA HIS A 153 0.73 13.75 12.03
C HIS A 153 0.77 12.35 11.46
N ARG A 154 1.85 11.61 11.73
CA ARG A 154 2.10 10.30 11.13
C ARG A 154 2.44 9.27 12.20
N ALA A 155 2.04 8.04 11.92
CA ALA A 155 2.51 6.86 12.63
C ALA A 155 2.93 5.81 11.60
N VAL A 156 3.97 5.04 11.91
CA VAL A 156 4.38 3.88 11.13
C VAL A 156 4.45 2.67 12.04
N VAL A 157 3.73 1.61 11.69
CA VAL A 157 3.90 0.30 12.34
C VAL A 157 4.93 -0.48 11.54
N LEU A 158 6.02 -0.85 12.22
CA LEU A 158 7.07 -1.71 11.69
C LEU A 158 6.99 -3.05 12.42
N ALA A 159 6.36 -4.02 11.76
CA ALA A 159 6.17 -5.37 12.28
C ALA A 159 6.59 -6.41 11.23
N PRO A 160 7.09 -7.58 11.65
CA PRO A 160 7.52 -8.64 10.73
C PRO A 160 6.33 -9.37 10.08
N ASP A 161 5.14 -9.27 10.67
CA ASP A 161 3.94 -9.97 10.25
C ASP A 161 2.66 -9.24 10.68
N ARG A 162 1.53 -9.59 10.05
CA ARG A 162 0.19 -9.08 10.35
C ARG A 162 -0.20 -9.14 11.81
N THR A 163 0.04 -10.27 12.46
CA THR A 163 -0.38 -10.52 13.84
C THR A 163 0.31 -9.54 14.76
N SER A 164 1.61 -9.35 14.53
CA SER A 164 2.41 -8.33 15.18
C SER A 164 1.89 -6.92 14.86
N ALA A 165 1.61 -6.58 13.61
CA ALA A 165 1.08 -5.26 13.24
C ALA A 165 -0.26 -4.93 13.93
N ILE A 166 -1.20 -5.88 13.93
CA ILE A 166 -2.50 -5.76 14.62
C ILE A 166 -2.31 -5.58 16.13
N ARG A 167 -1.39 -6.32 16.74
CA ARG A 167 -1.06 -6.19 18.17
C ARG A 167 -0.53 -4.79 18.51
N GLU A 168 0.32 -4.23 17.65
CA GLU A 168 0.87 -2.88 17.82
C GLU A 168 -0.22 -1.81 17.65
N LEU A 169 -1.08 -1.92 16.62
CA LEU A 169 -2.24 -1.04 16.45
C LEU A 169 -3.17 -1.08 17.66
N ARG A 170 -3.48 -2.27 18.19
CA ARG A 170 -4.34 -2.42 19.38
C ARG A 170 -3.74 -1.74 20.60
N SER A 171 -2.42 -1.82 20.76
CA SER A 171 -1.71 -1.13 21.84
C SER A 171 -1.76 0.39 21.68
N TYR A 172 -1.54 0.88 20.47
CA TYR A 172 -1.60 2.31 20.18
C TYR A 172 -3.01 2.90 20.37
N VAL A 173 -4.04 2.20 19.91
CA VAL A 173 -5.45 2.60 20.12
C VAL A 173 -5.79 2.65 21.61
N ALA A 174 -5.25 1.74 22.41
CA ALA A 174 -5.38 1.73 23.86
C ALA A 174 -4.50 2.75 24.59
N GLY A 175 -3.76 3.61 23.86
CA GLY A 175 -2.92 4.66 24.43
C GLY A 175 -1.59 4.16 25.01
N ARG A 176 -1.16 2.94 24.66
CA ARG A 176 0.15 2.40 25.04
C ARG A 176 1.19 2.70 23.96
N THR A 177 2.39 3.05 24.40
CA THR A 177 3.57 3.22 23.53
C THR A 177 4.29 1.90 23.33
N THR A 178 4.74 1.62 22.12
CA THR A 178 5.53 0.41 21.81
C THR A 178 6.69 0.76 20.89
N PRO A 179 7.81 0.01 20.91
CA PRO A 179 8.96 0.30 20.05
C PRO A 179 8.67 0.14 18.56
N ALA A 180 7.70 -0.71 18.21
CA ALA A 180 7.34 -1.06 16.84
C ALA A 180 6.36 -0.07 16.19
N LEU A 181 5.82 0.91 16.95
CA LEU A 181 5.04 2.00 16.40
C LEU A 181 5.76 3.32 16.65
N ILE A 182 6.12 3.98 15.54
CA ILE A 182 6.88 5.23 15.55
C ILE A 182 5.94 6.36 15.17
N GLU A 183 5.79 7.34 16.06
CA GLU A 183 5.02 8.56 15.81
C GLU A 183 5.92 9.73 15.43
N GLY A 184 5.39 10.60 14.60
CA GLY A 184 6.08 11.83 14.21
C GLY A 184 5.10 12.90 13.75
N THR A 185 5.54 14.14 13.83
CA THR A 185 4.89 15.25 13.12
C THR A 185 5.87 15.78 12.11
N VAL A 186 5.42 15.94 10.86
CA VAL A 186 6.26 16.43 9.76
C VAL A 186 6.87 17.78 10.15
N ARG A 187 8.20 17.86 10.01
CA ARG A 187 8.94 19.12 10.08
C ARG A 187 9.40 19.45 8.67
N ARG A 188 9.07 20.64 8.18
CA ARG A 188 9.51 21.09 6.86
C ARG A 188 10.98 21.51 6.96
N GLY A 189 11.84 20.87 6.18
CA GLY A 189 13.27 21.18 6.07
C GLY A 189 13.65 21.64 4.66
N THR A 190 14.90 22.05 4.48
CA THR A 190 15.46 22.50 3.19
C THR A 190 16.03 21.37 2.34
N GLY A 191 16.05 20.12 2.84
CA GLY A 191 16.56 18.95 2.14
C GLY A 191 17.10 17.89 3.10
N VAL A 192 17.52 16.74 2.56
CA VAL A 192 18.18 15.66 3.30
C VAL A 192 19.69 15.80 3.16
N ALA A 193 20.45 15.55 4.23
CA ALA A 193 21.90 15.42 4.16
C ALA A 193 22.30 13.98 4.47
N PHE A 194 23.15 13.37 3.64
CA PHE A 194 23.75 12.07 3.96
C PHE A 194 25.05 12.29 4.73
N VAL A 195 25.18 11.59 5.86
CA VAL A 195 26.34 11.65 6.75
C VAL A 195 27.08 10.33 6.68
N PHE A 196 28.35 10.38 6.31
CA PHE A 196 29.22 9.23 6.06
C PHE A 196 30.33 9.18 7.12
N PRO A 197 30.08 8.57 8.29
CA PRO A 197 31.07 8.55 9.36
C PRO A 197 32.31 7.76 8.96
N GLY A 198 33.44 8.09 9.57
CA GLY A 198 34.67 7.30 9.46
C GLY A 198 34.61 5.95 10.20
N GLN A 199 35.78 5.43 10.50
CA GLN A 199 35.93 4.17 11.26
C GLN A 199 35.35 4.28 12.68
N GLY A 200 34.78 3.18 13.16
CA GLY A 200 34.19 3.03 14.51
C GLY A 200 32.74 2.54 14.51
N SER A 201 32.11 2.47 13.33
CA SER A 201 30.72 2.01 13.15
C SER A 201 30.62 0.55 12.67
N GLN A 202 31.75 -0.10 12.37
CA GLN A 202 31.80 -1.47 11.91
C GLN A 202 31.40 -2.47 13.00
N TRP A 203 30.70 -3.53 12.60
CA TRP A 203 30.38 -4.69 13.44
C TRP A 203 30.24 -5.95 12.58
N LEU A 204 30.38 -7.12 13.21
CA LEU A 204 30.38 -8.41 12.54
C LEU A 204 29.01 -8.71 11.91
N GLY A 205 28.96 -8.92 10.59
CA GLY A 205 27.71 -9.18 9.86
C GLY A 205 26.88 -7.94 9.48
N MET A 206 27.45 -6.73 9.59
CA MET A 206 26.70 -5.46 9.43
C MET A 206 25.91 -5.26 8.13
N ALA A 207 26.27 -5.98 7.07
CA ALA A 207 25.64 -5.87 5.76
C ALA A 207 25.15 -7.21 5.20
N ALA A 208 25.37 -8.31 5.92
CA ALA A 208 25.10 -9.66 5.42
C ALA A 208 23.63 -9.83 5.00
N GLY A 209 22.70 -9.41 5.86
CA GLY A 209 21.26 -9.50 5.56
C GLY A 209 20.84 -8.63 4.36
N LEU A 210 21.49 -7.49 4.12
CA LEU A 210 21.18 -6.61 2.98
C LEU A 210 21.71 -7.15 1.65
N LEU A 211 22.78 -7.95 1.66
CA LEU A 211 23.24 -8.66 0.46
C LEU A 211 22.19 -9.64 -0.06
N ASP A 212 21.37 -10.21 0.82
CA ASP A 212 20.36 -11.20 0.45
C ASP A 212 18.97 -10.58 0.23
N SER A 213 18.65 -9.49 0.94
CA SER A 213 17.32 -8.88 0.93
C SER A 213 17.16 -7.64 0.05
N SER A 214 18.25 -7.01 -0.40
CA SER A 214 18.21 -5.80 -1.22
C SER A 214 19.08 -5.94 -2.47
N SER A 215 18.43 -6.13 -3.63
CA SER A 215 19.12 -6.21 -4.92
C SER A 215 19.90 -4.93 -5.26
N VAL A 216 19.40 -3.76 -4.85
CA VAL A 216 20.09 -2.47 -5.00
C VAL A 216 21.38 -2.45 -4.19
N PHE A 217 21.32 -2.88 -2.92
CA PHE A 217 22.49 -2.95 -2.07
C PHE A 217 23.52 -3.94 -2.60
N ALA A 218 23.07 -5.16 -2.93
CA ALA A 218 23.93 -6.22 -3.45
C ALA A 218 24.59 -5.83 -4.77
N GLY A 219 23.84 -5.20 -5.68
CA GLY A 219 24.37 -4.67 -6.94
C GLY A 219 25.48 -3.63 -6.71
N ARG A 220 25.24 -2.68 -5.81
CA ARG A 220 26.22 -1.63 -5.51
C ARG A 220 27.48 -2.18 -4.80
N ILE A 221 27.34 -3.18 -3.94
CA ILE A 221 28.49 -3.91 -3.37
C ILE A 221 29.28 -4.62 -4.47
N GLY A 222 28.61 -5.25 -5.44
CA GLY A 222 29.28 -5.90 -6.56
C GLY A 222 30.14 -4.94 -7.39
N GLU A 223 29.63 -3.74 -7.65
CA GLU A 223 30.41 -2.67 -8.32
C GLU A 223 31.62 -2.23 -7.48
N CYS A 224 31.45 -2.08 -6.16
CA CYS A 224 32.55 -1.73 -5.26
C CYS A 224 33.61 -2.84 -5.20
N ALA A 225 33.19 -4.11 -5.16
CA ALA A 225 34.10 -5.26 -5.17
C ALA A 225 34.94 -5.29 -6.45
N ALA A 226 34.31 -5.07 -7.61
CA ALA A 226 35.02 -4.99 -8.90
C ALA A 226 36.02 -3.82 -8.95
N ALA A 227 35.67 -2.67 -8.35
CA ALA A 227 36.55 -1.51 -8.28
C ALA A 227 37.76 -1.72 -7.34
N LEU A 228 37.57 -2.46 -6.24
CA LEU A 228 38.63 -2.76 -5.26
C LEU A 228 39.56 -3.89 -5.71
N ALA A 229 39.06 -4.86 -6.49
CA ALA A 229 39.79 -6.08 -6.85
C ALA A 229 41.24 -5.90 -7.33
N PRO A 230 41.63 -4.84 -8.07
CA PRO A 230 43.04 -4.64 -8.45
C PRO A 230 43.99 -4.24 -7.31
N TYR A 231 43.45 -3.82 -6.16
CA TYR A 231 44.21 -3.20 -5.06
C TYR A 231 44.25 -4.06 -3.79
N VAL A 232 43.48 -5.14 -3.73
CA VAL A 232 43.32 -5.97 -2.53
C VAL A 232 43.48 -7.45 -2.88
N ASP A 233 43.89 -8.26 -1.91
CA ASP A 233 44.05 -9.71 -2.03
C ASP A 233 42.90 -10.51 -1.36
N TRP A 234 41.88 -9.81 -0.89
CA TRP A 234 40.69 -10.34 -0.24
C TRP A 234 39.42 -10.03 -1.03
N SER A 235 38.33 -10.74 -0.70
CA SER A 235 37.02 -10.58 -1.33
C SER A 235 36.08 -9.76 -0.43
N LEU A 236 35.58 -8.63 -0.95
CA LEU A 236 34.64 -7.76 -0.23
C LEU A 236 33.39 -8.53 0.18
N THR A 237 32.83 -9.34 -0.72
CA THR A 237 31.61 -10.10 -0.44
C THR A 237 31.87 -11.19 0.60
N ASP A 238 33.02 -11.84 0.58
CA ASP A 238 33.34 -12.88 1.56
C ASP A 238 33.53 -12.27 2.95
N ILE A 239 34.19 -11.12 3.07
CA ILE A 239 34.31 -10.39 4.35
C ILE A 239 32.93 -10.00 4.89
N LEU A 240 32.04 -9.48 4.04
CA LEU A 240 30.71 -9.07 4.49
C LEU A 240 29.82 -10.26 4.87
N ARG A 241 30.10 -11.46 4.35
CA ARG A 241 29.38 -12.70 4.67
C ARG A 241 30.02 -13.48 5.83
N ASP A 242 31.26 -13.17 6.20
CA ASP A 242 31.91 -13.76 7.36
C ASP A 242 31.28 -13.20 8.64
N THR A 243 30.50 -14.06 9.32
CA THR A 243 29.86 -13.78 10.61
C THR A 243 30.53 -14.50 11.76
N GLU A 244 31.66 -15.17 11.53
CA GLU A 244 32.33 -16.02 12.51
C GLU A 244 33.68 -15.43 12.94
N SER A 245 34.35 -14.66 12.07
CA SER A 245 35.66 -14.07 12.33
C SER A 245 35.63 -12.54 12.44
N GLU A 246 36.06 -12.03 13.59
CA GLU A 246 36.26 -10.59 13.82
C GLU A 246 37.63 -10.09 13.36
N THR A 247 38.50 -10.97 12.88
CA THR A 247 39.92 -10.65 12.57
C THR A 247 40.11 -9.50 11.60
N TRP A 248 39.17 -9.28 10.68
CA TRP A 248 39.21 -8.18 9.73
C TRP A 248 38.82 -6.84 10.36
N LEU A 249 38.05 -6.82 11.46
CA LEU A 249 37.56 -5.58 12.11
C LEU A 249 38.68 -4.74 12.73
N GLU A 250 39.85 -5.32 12.95
CA GLU A 250 41.04 -4.63 13.47
C GLU A 250 42.04 -4.23 12.37
N GLN A 251 41.89 -4.77 11.16
CA GLN A 251 42.77 -4.51 10.02
C GLN A 251 42.29 -3.26 9.27
N VAL A 252 42.92 -2.13 9.54
CA VAL A 252 42.50 -0.81 9.03
C VAL A 252 42.42 -0.77 7.49
N ASP A 253 43.36 -1.43 6.82
CA ASP A 253 43.43 -1.59 5.36
C ASP A 253 42.31 -2.45 4.77
N VAL A 254 41.61 -3.23 5.60
CA VAL A 254 40.39 -3.97 5.24
C VAL A 254 39.14 -3.19 5.64
N VAL A 255 39.07 -2.71 6.89
CA VAL A 255 37.90 -2.03 7.44
C VAL A 255 37.52 -0.77 6.66
N GLN A 256 38.50 0.06 6.30
CA GLN A 256 38.19 1.33 5.63
C GLN A 256 37.55 1.12 4.24
N PRO A 257 38.11 0.28 3.34
CA PRO A 257 37.45 -0.05 2.08
C PRO A 257 36.08 -0.73 2.25
N VAL A 258 35.94 -1.63 3.23
CA VAL A 258 34.66 -2.31 3.51
C VAL A 258 33.59 -1.29 3.97
N LEU A 259 33.92 -0.42 4.92
CA LEU A 259 33.01 0.63 5.39
C LEU A 259 32.63 1.60 4.27
N TRP A 260 33.59 2.01 3.43
CA TRP A 260 33.30 2.82 2.25
C TRP A 260 32.28 2.15 1.35
N ALA A 261 32.49 0.88 0.99
CA ALA A 261 31.60 0.13 0.11
C ALA A 261 30.19 -0.02 0.71
N VAL A 262 30.08 -0.33 2.00
CA VAL A 262 28.80 -0.43 2.71
C VAL A 262 28.08 0.93 2.72
N MET A 263 28.79 2.00 3.05
CA MET A 263 28.23 3.35 3.12
C MET A 263 27.68 3.83 1.77
N VAL A 264 28.44 3.69 0.68
CA VAL A 264 27.95 4.08 -0.65
C VAL A 264 26.82 3.17 -1.14
N SER A 265 26.79 1.91 -0.70
CA SER A 265 25.70 0.98 -1.02
C SER A 265 24.42 1.31 -0.26
N LEU A 266 24.51 1.71 1.02
CA LEU A 266 23.38 2.22 1.78
C LEU A 266 22.83 3.53 1.18
N ALA A 267 23.71 4.41 0.69
CA ALA A 267 23.28 5.62 0.00
C ALA A 267 22.44 5.31 -1.24
N GLU A 268 22.83 4.31 -2.04
CA GLU A 268 22.03 3.88 -3.20
C GLU A 268 20.68 3.24 -2.80
N VAL A 269 20.63 2.51 -1.67
CA VAL A 269 19.34 2.02 -1.13
C VAL A 269 18.42 3.18 -0.75
N TRP A 270 18.93 4.23 -0.08
CA TRP A 270 18.10 5.40 0.24
C TRP A 270 17.57 6.08 -1.02
N ARG A 271 18.41 6.23 -2.03
CA ARG A 271 18.04 6.85 -3.32
C ARG A 271 17.02 6.02 -4.08
N SER A 272 17.05 4.69 -4.00
CA SER A 272 16.04 3.83 -4.63
C SER A 272 14.63 4.00 -4.05
N TYR A 273 14.52 4.46 -2.79
CA TYR A 273 13.26 4.90 -2.18
C TYR A 273 12.92 6.38 -2.42
N GLY A 274 13.65 7.05 -3.33
CA GLY A 274 13.45 8.45 -3.70
C GLY A 274 14.01 9.46 -2.71
N VAL A 275 14.84 9.03 -1.74
CA VAL A 275 15.51 9.94 -0.81
C VAL A 275 16.80 10.45 -1.44
N GLU A 276 16.75 11.62 -2.06
CA GLU A 276 17.91 12.27 -2.66
C GLU A 276 18.59 13.25 -1.68
N PRO A 277 19.92 13.15 -1.47
CA PRO A 277 20.64 14.09 -0.63
C PRO A 277 20.81 15.44 -1.33
N ALA A 278 20.45 16.53 -0.62
CA ALA A 278 20.79 17.89 -1.02
C ALA A 278 22.24 18.27 -0.64
N ALA A 279 22.83 17.54 0.32
CA ALA A 279 24.21 17.69 0.75
C ALA A 279 24.77 16.35 1.25
N VAL A 280 26.09 16.23 1.23
CA VAL A 280 26.82 15.10 1.83
C VAL A 280 27.91 15.64 2.77
N ILE A 281 28.18 14.92 3.85
CA ILE A 281 29.27 15.21 4.79
C ILE A 281 29.90 13.90 5.26
N GLY A 282 31.22 13.88 5.44
CA GLY A 282 31.97 12.75 5.98
C GLY A 282 33.16 13.23 6.81
#